data_AF-A0A660MAB1-F1
#
_entry.id   AF-A0A660MAB1-F1
#
_cell.length_a   1.000
_cell.length_b   1.000
_cell.length_c   1.000
_cell.angle_alpha   90.00
_cell.angle_beta   90.00
_cell.angle_gamma   90.00
#
_symmetry.space_group_name_H-M   'P 1'
#
loop_
_entity.id
_entity.type
_entity.pdbx_description
1 polymer ?
#
loop_
_entity_poly.entity_id
_entity_poly.type
_entity_poly.pdbx_seq_one_letter_code
_entity_poly.pdbx_strand_id
1 'polypeptide(L)'
;MKEITNIHLAKTPFRVEVEAKHALGAYLTSIQQRMHAEPEAMREIEARMVELLAERGVTRDGVVTAEDVTALRGQMGEPREFASEAEAGDDDAALRDAAEAALADGAPKQLMRDTDHALIGGVCAGVAAYFGISPLWIRLLAIVSPFMTFGTALLIYIVMWLSIPPAVTASDKLRMAGKPVTFDSLKKAAAEPAGGSQAAQTAAKVLRIMIGCGVLLMALGALVALMVGGVMSATMVSNMGDFAAQSWLWLAYGCAVLGGVALTALLSLGAWSIFAWRLKRPVGIAMLAMLLVGAVAISGLAVGG
;
A
#
# COMPACT_ATOMS: atom_id res chain seq x y z
N MET A 1 45.34 34.57 -27.41
CA MET A 1 44.30 34.83 -26.39
C MET A 1 43.08 34.03 -26.79
N LYS A 2 42.49 33.26 -25.87
CA LYS A 2 41.27 32.51 -26.18
C LYS A 2 40.08 33.46 -26.12
N GLU A 3 39.24 33.45 -27.15
CA GLU A 3 38.03 34.28 -27.18
C GLU A 3 37.00 33.73 -26.19
N ILE A 4 36.37 34.63 -25.43
CA ILE A 4 35.40 34.31 -24.38
C ILE A 4 34.05 34.93 -24.76
N THR A 5 32.99 34.14 -24.65
CA THR A 5 31.61 34.56 -24.94
C THR A 5 30.70 34.28 -23.74
N ASN A 6 29.67 35.10 -23.56
CA ASN A 6 28.68 34.90 -22.51
C ASN A 6 27.60 33.90 -22.94
N ILE A 7 27.25 32.96 -22.06
CA ILE A 7 26.10 32.07 -22.22
C ILE A 7 25.27 32.05 -20.93
N HIS A 8 24.05 31.52 -21.01
CA HIS A 8 23.20 31.27 -19.86
C HIS A 8 22.89 29.77 -19.78
N LEU A 9 23.04 29.19 -18.60
CA LEU A 9 22.68 27.80 -18.27
C LEU A 9 21.71 27.83 -17.08
N ALA A 10 20.49 27.33 -17.23
CA ALA A 10 19.46 27.32 -16.19
C ALA A 10 19.24 28.70 -15.52
N LYS A 11 19.25 29.78 -16.31
CA LYS A 11 19.19 31.20 -15.86
C LYS A 11 20.41 31.70 -15.07
N THR A 12 21.50 30.95 -15.05
CA THR A 12 22.78 31.37 -14.45
C THR A 12 23.74 31.84 -15.55
N PRO A 13 24.32 33.06 -15.45
CA PRO A 13 25.28 33.55 -16.44
C PRO A 13 26.66 32.90 -16.26
N PHE A 14 27.28 32.54 -17.39
CA PHE A 14 28.66 32.03 -17.45
C PHE A 14 29.44 32.68 -18.59
N ARG A 15 30.74 32.82 -18.39
CA ARG A 15 31.70 33.15 -19.44
C ARG A 15 32.32 31.86 -19.95
N VAL A 16 32.41 31.66 -21.26
CA VAL A 16 32.82 30.38 -21.84
C VAL A 16 33.77 30.62 -23.00
N GLU A 17 34.83 29.83 -23.07
CA GLU A 17 35.72 29.83 -24.24
C GLU A 17 34.94 29.45 -25.51
N VAL A 18 35.26 30.06 -26.66
CA VAL A 18 34.52 29.80 -27.92
C VAL A 18 34.49 28.31 -28.29
N GLU A 19 35.59 27.59 -28.08
CA GLU A 19 35.67 26.15 -28.30
C GLU A 19 34.77 25.35 -27.34
N ALA A 20 34.79 25.71 -26.06
CA ALA A 20 33.94 25.11 -25.04
C ALA A 20 32.46 25.36 -25.32
N LYS A 21 32.10 26.56 -25.79
CA LYS A 21 30.73 26.91 -26.20
C LYS A 21 30.24 26.02 -27.33
N HIS A 22 31.07 25.79 -28.35
CA HIS A 22 30.70 24.93 -29.47
C HIS A 22 30.51 23.48 -29.04
N ALA A 23 31.44 22.95 -28.23
CA ALA A 23 31.36 21.59 -27.69
C ALA A 23 30.12 21.38 -26.80
N LEU A 24 29.85 22.35 -25.93
CA LEU A 24 28.69 22.35 -25.03
C LEU A 24 27.37 22.46 -25.81
N GLY A 25 27.30 23.38 -26.78
CA GLY A 25 26.13 23.55 -27.63
C GLY A 25 25.81 22.30 -28.43
N ALA A 26 26.82 21.68 -29.06
CA ALA A 26 26.66 20.42 -29.78
C ALA A 26 26.14 19.30 -28.88
N TYR A 27 26.62 19.24 -27.63
CA TYR A 27 26.15 18.27 -26.64
C TYR A 27 24.68 18.51 -26.26
N LEU A 28 24.29 19.74 -25.92
CA LEU A 28 22.90 20.07 -25.58
C LEU A 28 21.93 19.84 -26.75
N THR A 29 22.32 20.21 -27.97
CA THR A 29 21.53 19.93 -29.17
C THR A 29 21.36 18.44 -29.41
N SER A 30 22.42 17.63 -29.18
CA SER A 30 22.33 16.18 -29.33
C SER A 30 21.40 15.52 -28.30
N ILE A 31 21.34 16.06 -27.08
CA ILE A 31 20.39 15.65 -26.03
C ILE A 31 18.97 16.01 -26.46
N GLN A 32 18.74 17.27 -26.86
CA GLN A 32 17.42 17.75 -27.26
C GLN A 32 16.84 16.96 -28.45
N GLN A 33 17.67 16.68 -29.47
CA GLN A 33 17.24 15.98 -30.68
C GLN A 33 16.93 14.50 -30.42
N ARG A 34 17.68 13.83 -29.53
CA ARG A 34 17.51 12.39 -29.30
C ARG A 34 16.45 12.06 -28.27
N MET A 35 16.28 12.91 -27.26
CA MET A 35 15.32 12.66 -26.18
C MET A 35 13.92 13.22 -26.48
N HIS A 36 13.74 13.98 -27.58
CA HIS A 36 12.56 14.82 -27.79
C HIS A 36 12.22 15.65 -26.52
N ALA A 37 13.26 16.15 -25.85
CA ALA A 37 13.11 16.68 -24.50
C ALA A 37 12.20 17.93 -24.50
N GLU A 38 11.20 17.93 -23.62
CA GLU A 38 10.38 19.12 -23.38
C GLU A 38 11.23 20.27 -22.81
N PRO A 39 10.81 21.54 -22.99
CA PRO A 39 11.57 22.71 -22.53
C PRO A 39 11.86 22.71 -21.01
N GLU A 40 11.02 22.04 -20.22
CA GLU A 40 11.21 21.90 -18.77
C GLU A 40 12.29 20.88 -18.42
N ALA A 41 12.33 19.74 -19.11
CA ALA A 41 13.39 18.73 -18.95
C ALA A 41 14.77 19.31 -19.31
N MET A 42 14.83 20.15 -20.35
CA MET A 42 16.07 20.83 -20.73
C MET A 42 16.59 21.75 -19.61
N ARG A 43 15.69 22.44 -18.88
CA ARG A 43 16.07 23.28 -17.74
C ARG A 43 16.65 22.48 -16.57
N GLU A 44 16.16 21.26 -16.33
CA GLU A 44 16.70 20.40 -15.27
C GLU A 44 18.10 19.89 -15.63
N ILE A 45 18.30 19.51 -16.89
CA ILE A 45 19.61 19.10 -17.41
C ILE A 45 20.61 20.24 -17.28
N GLU A 46 20.23 21.46 -17.69
CA GLU A 46 21.09 22.64 -17.50
C GLU A 46 21.37 22.91 -16.01
N ALA A 47 20.39 22.72 -15.11
CA ALA A 47 20.59 22.93 -13.67
C ALA A 47 21.62 21.94 -13.10
N ARG A 48 21.54 20.66 -13.48
CA ARG A 48 22.54 19.66 -13.11
C ARG A 48 23.92 20.01 -13.63
N MET A 49 24.00 20.52 -14.86
CA MET A 49 25.27 20.98 -15.43
C MET A 49 25.90 22.13 -14.64
N VAL A 50 25.08 23.05 -14.11
CA VAL A 50 25.55 24.11 -13.22
C VAL A 50 26.11 23.54 -11.90
N GLU A 51 25.48 22.51 -11.34
CA GLU A 51 25.99 21.81 -10.15
C GLU A 51 27.38 21.19 -10.42
N LEU A 52 27.53 20.48 -11.54
CA LEU A 52 28.80 19.85 -11.90
C LEU A 52 29.93 20.85 -12.15
N LEU A 53 29.62 21.98 -12.78
CA LEU A 53 30.57 23.07 -12.96
C LEU A 53 31.01 23.66 -11.60
N ALA A 54 30.07 23.79 -10.65
CA ALA A 54 30.38 24.26 -9.30
C ALA A 54 31.26 23.28 -8.52
N GLU A 55 31.07 21.96 -8.67
CA GLU A 55 31.93 20.93 -8.07
C GLU A 55 33.39 21.01 -8.57
N ARG A 56 33.61 21.41 -9.83
CA ARG A 56 34.96 21.67 -10.38
C ARG A 56 35.55 23.02 -9.98
N GLY A 57 34.83 23.82 -9.20
CA GLY A 57 35.29 25.14 -8.75
C GLY A 57 35.02 26.27 -9.75
N VAL A 58 34.17 26.06 -10.77
CA VAL A 58 33.72 27.14 -11.65
C VAL A 58 32.68 27.97 -10.91
N THR A 59 33.04 29.21 -10.56
CA THR A 59 32.14 30.14 -9.87
C THR A 59 31.06 30.68 -10.78
N ARG A 60 30.01 31.27 -10.19
CA ARG A 60 29.10 32.18 -10.91
C ARG A 60 29.95 33.30 -11.53
N ASP A 61 29.77 33.57 -12.84
CA ASP A 61 30.63 34.43 -13.67
C ASP A 61 32.07 33.94 -13.95
N GLY A 62 32.38 32.69 -13.57
CA GLY A 62 33.64 32.02 -13.92
C GLY A 62 33.77 31.75 -15.42
N VAL A 63 35.01 31.49 -15.86
CA VAL A 63 35.31 31.11 -17.25
C VAL A 63 35.29 29.59 -17.36
N VAL A 64 34.35 29.04 -18.13
CA VAL A 64 34.26 27.61 -18.46
C VAL A 64 35.22 27.31 -19.61
N THR A 65 36.10 26.34 -19.39
CA THR A 65 37.12 25.90 -20.35
C THR A 65 36.69 24.61 -21.08
N ALA A 66 37.39 24.25 -22.15
CA ALA A 66 37.15 22.99 -22.86
C ALA A 66 37.36 21.75 -21.97
N GLU A 67 38.26 21.84 -20.98
CA GLU A 67 38.49 20.76 -20.02
C GLU A 67 37.29 20.56 -19.09
N ASP A 68 36.67 21.66 -18.63
CA ASP A 68 35.49 21.61 -17.78
C ASP A 68 34.29 20.99 -18.53
N VAL A 69 34.12 21.33 -19.80
CA VAL A 69 33.08 20.72 -20.66
C VAL A 69 33.34 19.23 -20.88
N THR A 70 34.60 18.84 -21.05
CA THR A 70 34.98 17.42 -21.23
C THR A 70 34.71 16.62 -19.96
N ALA A 71 35.07 17.16 -18.79
CA ALA A 71 34.79 16.55 -17.50
C ALA A 71 33.29 16.45 -17.22
N LEU A 72 32.54 17.51 -17.53
CA LEU A 72 31.08 17.54 -17.41
C LEU A 72 30.44 16.44 -18.26
N ARG A 73 30.86 16.29 -19.52
CA ARG A 73 30.37 15.22 -20.41
C ARG A 73 30.65 13.83 -19.86
N GLY A 74 31.82 13.64 -19.24
CA GLY A 74 32.18 12.36 -18.60
C GLY A 74 31.26 11.98 -17.44
N GLN A 75 30.77 12.96 -16.67
CA GLN A 75 29.87 12.69 -15.54
C GLN A 75 28.38 12.64 -15.94
N MET A 76 27.98 13.37 -16.98
CA MET A 76 26.62 13.36 -17.51
C MET A 76 26.33 12.14 -18.40
N GLY A 77 27.36 11.46 -18.92
CA GLY A 77 27.21 10.33 -19.84
C GLY A 77 27.14 10.74 -21.31
N GLU A 78 27.30 9.78 -22.23
CA GLU A 78 27.22 10.08 -23.66
C GLU A 78 25.76 10.13 -24.14
N PRO A 79 25.37 11.06 -25.05
CA PRO A 79 24.02 11.18 -25.61
C PRO A 79 23.53 9.90 -26.33
N ARG A 80 24.42 8.91 -26.52
CA ARG A 80 24.12 7.59 -27.09
C ARG A 80 23.52 6.64 -26.06
N GLU A 81 23.83 6.80 -24.77
CA GLU A 81 23.24 5.97 -23.69
C GLU A 81 21.78 6.36 -23.39
N PHE A 82 21.37 7.56 -23.81
CA PHE A 82 20.03 8.13 -23.69
C PHE A 82 19.12 7.88 -24.90
N ALA A 83 19.58 7.13 -25.91
CA ALA A 83 18.70 6.69 -26.99
C ALA A 83 17.58 5.85 -26.35
N SER A 84 16.36 6.33 -26.54
CA SER A 84 15.12 5.78 -26.01
C SER A 84 14.99 4.29 -26.32
N GLU A 85 14.22 3.61 -25.47
CA GLU A 85 13.73 2.23 -25.58
C GLU A 85 13.15 1.85 -26.97
N ALA A 86 13.04 2.80 -27.91
CA ALA A 86 12.51 2.61 -29.26
C ALA A 86 13.50 1.98 -30.26
N GLU A 87 14.82 2.01 -30.01
CA GLU A 87 15.84 1.35 -30.87
C GLU A 87 16.81 0.44 -30.10
N ALA A 88 16.46 0.02 -28.90
CA ALA A 88 17.11 -1.13 -28.28
C ALA A 88 16.56 -2.39 -28.94
N GLY A 89 17.40 -3.17 -29.61
CA GLY A 89 17.01 -4.54 -29.99
C GLY A 89 16.53 -5.29 -28.74
N ASP A 90 15.59 -6.23 -28.92
CA ASP A 90 14.95 -7.00 -27.84
C ASP A 90 15.98 -7.61 -26.85
N ASP A 91 17.19 -7.88 -27.35
CA ASP A 91 18.33 -8.40 -26.59
C ASP A 91 18.96 -7.38 -25.59
N ASP A 92 18.92 -6.08 -25.89
CA ASP A 92 19.58 -5.02 -25.08
C ASP A 92 18.67 -4.50 -23.95
N ALA A 93 17.36 -4.51 -24.16
CA ALA A 93 16.36 -4.21 -23.13
C ALA A 93 16.33 -5.30 -22.05
N ALA A 94 16.40 -6.58 -22.45
CA ALA A 94 16.47 -7.71 -21.52
C ALA A 94 17.75 -7.68 -20.66
N LEU A 95 18.87 -7.24 -21.25
CA LEU A 95 20.15 -7.10 -20.54
C LEU A 95 20.12 -5.97 -19.50
N ARG A 96 19.47 -4.84 -19.83
CA ARG A 96 19.27 -3.71 -18.94
C ARG A 96 18.32 -4.03 -17.79
N ASP A 97 17.20 -4.70 -18.05
CA ASP A 97 16.28 -5.17 -17.00
C ASP A 97 16.94 -6.18 -16.05
N ALA A 98 17.81 -7.06 -16.57
CA ALA A 98 18.61 -7.97 -15.76
C ALA A 98 19.65 -7.22 -14.90
N ALA A 99 20.28 -6.16 -15.44
CA ALA A 99 21.19 -5.31 -14.70
C ALA A 99 20.46 -4.49 -13.61
N GLU A 100 19.31 -3.90 -13.92
CA GLU A 100 18.45 -3.18 -12.97
C GLU A 100 17.98 -4.12 -11.84
N ALA A 101 17.59 -5.36 -12.18
CA ALA A 101 17.22 -6.39 -11.20
C ALA A 101 18.41 -6.79 -10.31
N ALA A 102 19.61 -6.89 -10.87
CA ALA A 102 20.84 -7.17 -10.10
C ALA A 102 21.23 -5.99 -9.19
N LEU A 103 21.02 -4.74 -9.62
CA LEU A 103 21.22 -3.55 -8.78
C LEU A 103 20.14 -3.42 -7.68
N ALA A 104 18.91 -3.84 -7.95
CA ALA A 104 17.82 -3.82 -6.98
C ALA A 104 18.07 -4.78 -5.80
N ASP A 105 18.80 -5.88 -6.01
CA ASP A 105 19.14 -6.85 -4.96
C ASP A 105 20.17 -6.28 -3.94
N GLY A 106 20.91 -5.23 -4.32
CA GLY A 106 21.92 -4.56 -3.48
C GLY A 106 21.50 -3.21 -2.91
N ALA A 107 20.37 -2.64 -3.31
CA ALA A 107 19.94 -1.33 -2.86
C ALA A 107 19.41 -1.36 -1.41
N PRO A 108 19.86 -0.46 -0.50
CA PRO A 108 19.40 -0.46 0.88
C PRO A 108 17.92 -0.07 0.97
N LYS A 109 17.05 -1.06 1.19
CA LYS A 109 15.64 -0.85 1.47
C LYS A 109 15.44 -0.09 2.76
N GLN A 110 14.65 0.96 2.72
CA GLN A 110 14.26 1.73 3.90
C GLN A 110 12.77 1.56 4.17
N LEU A 111 12.41 1.26 5.42
CA LEU A 111 11.01 1.17 5.81
C LEU A 111 10.43 2.59 5.92
N MET A 112 9.51 2.90 5.03
CA MET A 112 8.78 4.18 4.99
C MET A 112 7.29 3.90 4.86
N ARG A 113 6.44 4.82 5.31
CA ARG A 113 4.98 4.68 5.16
C ARG A 113 4.57 5.19 3.79
N ASP A 114 3.73 4.42 3.11
CA ASP A 114 3.22 4.74 1.77
C ASP A 114 1.97 5.61 1.89
N THR A 115 2.05 6.85 1.40
CA THR A 115 0.94 7.81 1.43
C THR A 115 -0.05 7.62 0.28
N ASP A 116 0.37 7.07 -0.85
CA ASP A 116 -0.45 6.95 -2.06
C ASP A 116 -1.46 5.81 -1.93
N HIS A 117 -1.07 4.74 -1.26
CA HIS A 117 -1.93 3.60 -0.92
C HIS A 117 -2.34 3.57 0.56
N ALA A 118 -2.34 4.74 1.21
CA ALA A 118 -2.71 4.89 2.61
C ALA A 118 -4.21 4.63 2.84
N LEU A 119 -4.49 3.82 3.86
CA LEU A 119 -5.84 3.56 4.39
C LEU A 119 -5.99 4.16 5.79
N ILE A 120 -5.07 3.77 6.68
CA ILE A 120 -4.93 4.34 8.02
C ILE A 120 -3.45 4.69 8.19
N GLY A 121 -3.05 5.91 7.86
CA GLY A 121 -1.68 6.36 8.09
C GLY A 121 -0.57 5.70 7.26
N GLY A 122 -0.88 4.91 6.23
CA GLY A 122 0.09 4.40 5.25
C GLY A 122 1.03 3.28 5.72
N VAL A 123 0.94 2.88 6.99
CA VAL A 123 1.90 1.96 7.62
C VAL A 123 1.80 0.55 7.04
N CYS A 124 0.60 -0.02 6.93
CA CYS A 124 0.42 -1.35 6.34
C CYS A 124 0.88 -1.43 4.88
N ALA A 125 0.72 -0.34 4.11
CA ALA A 125 1.16 -0.28 2.72
C ALA A 125 2.69 -0.15 2.62
N GLY A 126 3.30 0.65 3.49
CA GLY A 126 4.76 0.76 3.60
C GLY A 126 5.45 -0.55 4.00
N VAL A 127 4.92 -1.24 5.01
CA VAL A 127 5.40 -2.58 5.42
C VAL A 127 5.26 -3.58 4.28
N ALA A 128 4.16 -3.51 3.53
CA ALA A 128 3.93 -4.39 2.38
C ALA A 128 4.94 -4.19 1.27
N ALA A 129 5.24 -2.94 0.93
CA ALA A 129 6.24 -2.60 -0.07
C ALA A 129 7.65 -3.04 0.35
N TYR A 130 8.00 -2.86 1.64
CA TYR A 130 9.30 -3.29 2.15
C TYR A 130 9.52 -4.80 2.02
N PHE A 131 8.52 -5.60 2.45
CA PHE A 131 8.58 -7.06 2.38
C PHE A 131 8.21 -7.65 1.02
N GLY A 132 7.74 -6.85 0.06
CA GLY A 132 7.27 -7.32 -1.25
C GLY A 132 6.01 -8.20 -1.19
N ILE A 133 5.22 -8.08 -0.12
CA ILE A 133 3.98 -8.86 0.09
C ILE A 133 2.79 -8.00 -0.31
N SER A 134 1.66 -8.61 -0.70
CA SER A 134 0.46 -7.83 -1.00
C SER A 134 -0.03 -7.05 0.24
N PRO A 135 -0.39 -5.75 0.09
CA PRO A 135 -0.87 -4.93 1.20
C PRO A 135 -2.13 -5.49 1.88
N LEU A 136 -2.88 -6.34 1.19
CA LEU A 136 -4.10 -6.96 1.70
C LEU A 136 -3.81 -7.90 2.86
N TRP A 137 -2.76 -8.73 2.77
CA TRP A 137 -2.39 -9.67 3.84
C TRP A 137 -1.97 -8.95 5.11
N ILE A 138 -1.16 -7.89 4.98
CA ILE A 138 -0.70 -7.12 6.13
C ILE A 138 -1.84 -6.37 6.80
N ARG A 139 -2.80 -5.86 6.01
CA ARG A 139 -4.03 -5.25 6.57
C ARG A 139 -4.84 -6.28 7.36
N LEU A 140 -5.06 -7.47 6.82
CA LEU A 140 -5.77 -8.55 7.54
C LEU A 140 -5.05 -8.93 8.83
N LEU A 141 -3.72 -9.03 8.80
CA LEU A 141 -2.94 -9.33 9.99
C LEU A 141 -3.05 -8.23 11.04
N ALA A 142 -2.91 -6.95 10.64
CA ALA A 142 -3.06 -5.80 11.53
C ALA A 142 -4.45 -5.73 12.18
N ILE A 143 -5.46 -6.27 11.49
CA ILE A 143 -6.83 -6.36 11.93
C ILE A 143 -7.09 -7.52 12.90
N VAL A 144 -6.51 -8.69 12.62
CA VAL A 144 -6.76 -9.92 13.38
C VAL A 144 -5.88 -9.95 14.64
N SER A 145 -4.67 -9.40 14.56
CA SER A 145 -3.70 -9.39 15.67
C SER A 145 -4.24 -8.79 16.98
N PRO A 146 -5.04 -7.71 17.04
CA PRO A 146 -5.58 -7.18 18.28
C PRO A 146 -6.51 -8.17 19.01
N PHE A 147 -7.20 -9.05 18.29
CA PHE A 147 -8.06 -10.08 18.90
C PHE A 147 -7.24 -11.18 19.59
N MET A 148 -6.06 -11.50 19.04
CA MET A 148 -5.16 -12.49 19.64
C MET A 148 -4.31 -11.90 20.77
N THR A 149 -3.94 -10.63 20.67
CA THR A 149 -3.03 -9.95 21.61
C THR A 149 -3.76 -9.04 22.60
N PHE A 150 -5.09 -9.19 22.81
CA PHE A 150 -5.88 -8.33 23.71
C PHE A 150 -5.66 -6.81 23.48
N GLY A 151 -5.56 -6.38 22.21
CA GLY A 151 -5.40 -4.98 21.84
C GLY A 151 -3.96 -4.45 21.84
N THR A 152 -2.95 -5.20 22.30
CA THR A 152 -1.54 -4.75 22.28
C THR A 152 -1.03 -4.44 20.85
N ALA A 153 -1.48 -5.20 19.85
CA ALA A 153 -1.14 -4.95 18.45
C ALA A 153 -1.58 -3.55 17.96
N LEU A 154 -2.67 -3.00 18.51
CA LEU A 154 -3.12 -1.64 18.19
C LEU A 154 -2.13 -0.58 18.71
N LEU A 155 -1.57 -0.79 19.91
CA LEU A 155 -0.55 0.10 20.46
C LEU A 155 0.73 0.05 19.63
N ILE A 156 1.16 -1.15 19.23
CA ILE A 156 2.30 -1.33 18.33
C ILE A 156 2.07 -0.59 17.01
N TYR A 157 0.86 -0.67 16.46
CA TYR A 157 0.50 0.05 15.24
C TYR A 157 0.64 1.57 15.39
N ILE A 158 0.17 2.12 16.51
CA ILE A 158 0.27 3.56 16.80
C ILE A 158 1.73 3.98 16.94
N VAL A 159 2.55 3.20 17.64
CA VAL A 159 3.99 3.47 17.78
C VAL A 159 4.68 3.45 16.41
N MET A 160 4.36 2.44 15.59
CA MET A 160 4.90 2.31 14.24
C MET A 160 4.45 3.45 13.32
N TRP A 161 3.23 3.94 13.47
CA TRP A 161 2.71 5.09 12.75
C TRP A 161 3.42 6.41 13.10
N LEU A 162 3.79 6.58 14.38
CA LEU A 162 4.54 7.75 14.84
C LEU A 162 6.03 7.67 14.47
N SER A 163 6.62 6.48 14.50
CA SER A 163 8.06 6.28 14.29
C SER A 163 8.46 6.21 12.82
N ILE A 164 7.59 5.74 11.91
CA ILE A 164 7.94 5.56 10.49
C ILE A 164 7.65 6.84 9.69
N PRO A 165 8.64 7.42 8.97
CA PRO A 165 8.44 8.63 8.17
C PRO A 165 7.63 8.37 6.88
N PRO A 166 6.85 9.36 6.40
CA PRO A 166 6.16 9.32 5.09
C PRO A 166 7.12 9.33 3.91
N ALA A 167 6.87 8.48 2.92
CA ALA A 167 7.50 8.56 1.60
C ALA A 167 6.77 9.61 0.73
N VAL A 168 7.27 10.85 0.71
CA VAL A 168 6.67 11.95 -0.06
C VAL A 168 7.34 12.19 -1.40
N THR A 169 8.64 11.90 -1.52
CA THR A 169 9.41 12.11 -2.76
C THR A 169 9.43 10.85 -3.63
N ALA A 170 9.66 11.01 -4.94
CA ALA A 170 9.83 9.86 -5.85
C ALA A 170 11.02 8.98 -5.44
N SER A 171 12.12 9.61 -5.00
CA SER A 171 13.30 8.91 -4.48
C SER A 171 12.97 8.08 -3.24
N ASP A 172 12.15 8.60 -2.31
CA ASP A 172 11.72 7.85 -1.11
C ASP A 172 10.90 6.62 -1.49
N LYS A 173 10.01 6.74 -2.48
CA LYS A 173 9.18 5.63 -2.97
C LYS A 173 10.03 4.54 -3.62
N LEU A 174 11.04 4.92 -4.38
CA LEU A 174 12.00 3.97 -4.96
C LEU A 174 12.82 3.26 -3.88
N ARG A 175 13.29 3.98 -2.85
CA ARG A 175 14.02 3.42 -1.70
C ARG A 175 13.16 2.49 -0.85
N MET A 176 11.87 2.79 -0.70
CA MET A 176 10.88 1.92 -0.05
C MET A 176 10.68 0.62 -0.83
N ALA A 177 10.61 0.72 -2.17
CA ALA A 177 10.45 -0.44 -3.04
C ALA A 177 11.76 -1.26 -3.20
N GLY A 178 12.90 -0.71 -2.78
CA GLY A 178 14.22 -1.30 -3.02
C GLY A 178 14.67 -1.21 -4.47
N LYS A 179 14.12 -0.27 -5.23
CA LYS A 179 14.55 0.02 -6.60
C LYS A 179 15.74 1.00 -6.57
N PRO A 180 16.71 0.87 -7.47
CA PRO A 180 17.81 1.83 -7.54
C PRO A 180 17.25 3.23 -7.86
N VAL A 181 17.83 4.27 -7.25
CA VAL A 181 17.41 5.66 -7.49
C VAL A 181 18.19 6.19 -8.70
N THR A 182 17.73 5.82 -9.89
CA THR A 182 18.28 6.24 -11.19
C THR A 182 17.38 7.26 -11.86
N PHE A 183 17.89 8.00 -12.85
CA PHE A 183 17.07 8.95 -13.59
C PHE A 183 15.88 8.28 -14.29
N ASP A 184 16.07 7.08 -14.84
CA ASP A 184 15.01 6.34 -15.53
C ASP A 184 13.90 5.88 -14.58
N SER A 185 14.27 5.35 -13.42
CA SER A 185 13.31 4.95 -12.38
C SER A 185 12.59 6.15 -11.76
N LEU A 186 13.25 7.30 -11.62
CA LEU A 186 12.63 8.56 -11.19
C LEU A 186 11.63 9.09 -12.22
N LYS A 187 11.98 9.08 -13.51
CA LYS A 187 11.06 9.48 -14.59
C LYS A 187 9.84 8.57 -14.64
N LYS A 188 10.04 7.26 -14.52
CA LYS A 188 8.96 6.26 -14.48
C LYS A 188 8.06 6.45 -13.26
N ALA A 189 8.64 6.67 -12.08
CA ALA A 189 7.88 6.94 -10.85
C ALA A 189 7.14 8.28 -10.89
N ALA A 190 7.66 9.29 -11.60
CA ALA A 190 6.99 10.57 -11.81
C ALA A 190 5.85 10.50 -12.84
N ALA A 191 5.98 9.61 -13.83
CA ALA A 191 4.96 9.37 -14.85
C ALA A 191 3.79 8.50 -14.34
N GLU A 192 3.98 7.73 -13.26
CA GLU A 192 2.91 6.94 -12.66
C GLU A 192 1.89 7.85 -11.93
N PRO A 193 0.60 7.84 -12.33
CA PRO A 193 -0.42 8.63 -11.66
C PRO A 193 -0.65 8.10 -10.24
N ALA A 194 -0.64 9.01 -9.25
CA ALA A 194 -0.89 8.68 -7.86
C ALA A 194 -2.15 7.81 -7.68
N GLY A 195 -1.99 6.61 -7.13
CA GLY A 195 -2.96 5.51 -7.16
C GLY A 195 -4.22 5.65 -6.28
N GLY A 196 -4.75 6.87 -6.13
CA GLY A 196 -5.84 7.17 -5.18
C GLY A 196 -7.15 6.39 -5.43
N SER A 197 -7.48 6.08 -6.68
CA SER A 197 -8.70 5.31 -7.02
C SER A 197 -8.62 3.83 -6.57
N GLN A 198 -7.44 3.22 -6.69
CA GLN A 198 -7.23 1.82 -6.28
C GLN A 198 -7.22 1.67 -4.75
N ALA A 199 -6.78 2.70 -4.02
CA ALA A 199 -6.81 2.72 -2.56
C ALA A 199 -8.25 2.59 -2.03
N ALA A 200 -9.20 3.34 -2.58
CA ALA A 200 -10.61 3.31 -2.16
C ALA A 200 -11.30 1.96 -2.45
N GLN A 201 -11.04 1.35 -3.60
CA GLN A 201 -11.61 0.04 -3.93
C GLN A 201 -11.05 -1.07 -3.02
N THR A 202 -9.76 -0.99 -2.70
CA THR A 202 -9.11 -1.95 -1.80
C THR A 202 -9.54 -1.74 -0.35
N ALA A 203 -9.77 -0.49 0.07
CA ALA A 203 -10.38 -0.14 1.35
C ALA A 203 -11.75 -0.80 1.52
N ALA A 204 -12.62 -0.68 0.51
CA ALA A 204 -13.94 -1.30 0.53
C ALA A 204 -13.87 -2.83 0.63
N LYS A 205 -12.91 -3.48 -0.06
CA LYS A 205 -12.69 -4.93 0.05
C LYS A 205 -12.25 -5.32 1.47
N VAL A 206 -11.29 -4.59 2.06
CA VAL A 206 -10.79 -4.86 3.42
C VAL A 206 -11.88 -4.63 4.47
N LEU A 207 -12.65 -3.54 4.36
CA LEU A 207 -13.77 -3.25 5.26
C LEU A 207 -14.86 -4.33 5.20
N ARG A 208 -15.11 -4.91 4.03
CA ARG A 208 -16.05 -6.03 3.91
C ARG A 208 -15.53 -7.29 4.58
N ILE A 209 -14.27 -7.64 4.37
CA ILE A 209 -13.66 -8.81 5.02
C ILE A 209 -13.63 -8.61 6.55
N MET A 210 -13.39 -7.38 7.01
CA MET A 210 -13.50 -6.97 8.41
C MET A 210 -14.86 -7.29 9.01
N ILE A 211 -15.92 -6.77 8.38
CA ILE A 211 -17.29 -6.97 8.85
C ILE A 211 -17.63 -8.47 8.83
N GLY A 212 -17.24 -9.20 7.78
CA GLY A 212 -17.45 -10.65 7.69
C GLY A 212 -16.74 -11.43 8.79
N CYS A 213 -15.48 -11.12 9.06
CA CYS A 213 -14.69 -11.75 10.12
C CYS A 213 -15.26 -11.45 11.51
N GLY A 214 -15.67 -10.20 11.76
CA GLY A 214 -16.34 -9.81 13.01
C GLY A 214 -17.65 -10.58 13.24
N VAL A 215 -18.50 -10.68 12.22
CA VAL A 215 -19.77 -11.44 12.31
C VAL A 215 -19.50 -12.94 12.52
N LEU A 216 -18.46 -13.50 11.89
CA LEU A 216 -18.04 -14.89 12.10
C LEU A 216 -17.59 -15.14 13.54
N LEU A 217 -16.78 -14.25 14.11
CA LEU A 217 -16.34 -14.34 15.50
C LEU A 217 -17.53 -14.23 16.48
N MET A 218 -18.49 -13.33 16.20
CA MET A 218 -19.74 -13.27 16.96
C MET A 218 -20.54 -14.57 16.85
N ALA A 219 -20.63 -15.18 15.67
CA ALA A 219 -21.30 -16.47 15.47
C ALA A 219 -20.63 -17.59 16.28
N LEU A 220 -19.29 -17.66 16.24
CA LEU A 220 -18.51 -18.63 17.01
C LEU A 220 -18.70 -18.42 18.51
N GLY A 221 -18.63 -17.16 18.98
CA GLY A 221 -18.85 -16.81 20.38
C GLY A 221 -20.26 -17.19 20.85
N ALA A 222 -21.28 -16.91 20.05
CA ALA A 222 -22.66 -17.32 20.34
C ALA A 222 -22.81 -18.85 20.38
N LEU A 223 -22.11 -19.58 19.51
CA LEU A 223 -22.12 -21.04 19.49
C LEU A 223 -21.44 -21.65 20.72
N VAL A 224 -20.30 -21.10 21.14
CA VAL A 224 -19.62 -21.50 22.38
C VAL A 224 -20.48 -21.17 23.59
N ALA A 225 -21.08 -19.98 23.64
CA ALA A 225 -21.98 -19.58 24.73
C ALA A 225 -23.22 -20.48 24.80
N LEU A 226 -23.75 -20.94 23.66
CA LEU A 226 -24.86 -21.89 23.61
C LEU A 226 -24.44 -23.26 24.12
N MET A 227 -23.29 -23.79 23.68
CA MET A 227 -22.77 -25.07 24.15
C MET A 227 -22.52 -25.05 25.65
N VAL A 228 -21.73 -24.08 26.13
CA VAL A 228 -21.36 -23.97 27.55
C VAL A 228 -22.57 -23.59 28.39
N GLY A 229 -23.33 -22.57 27.99
CA GLY A 229 -24.49 -22.09 28.70
C GLY A 229 -25.62 -23.13 28.75
N GLY A 230 -25.86 -23.84 27.65
CA GLY A 230 -26.81 -24.95 27.59
C GLY A 230 -26.42 -26.09 28.53
N VAL A 231 -25.16 -26.55 28.48
CA VAL A 231 -24.68 -27.61 29.38
C VAL A 231 -24.72 -27.15 30.85
N MET A 232 -24.24 -25.95 31.17
CA MET A 232 -24.27 -25.43 32.54
C MET A 232 -25.70 -25.28 33.07
N SER A 233 -26.61 -24.71 32.28
CA SER A 233 -28.00 -24.54 32.70
C SER A 233 -28.73 -25.88 32.84
N ALA A 234 -28.49 -26.86 31.97
CA ALA A 234 -29.00 -28.22 32.13
C ALA A 234 -28.50 -28.88 33.44
N THR A 235 -27.21 -28.72 33.77
CA THR A 235 -26.66 -29.23 35.03
C THR A 235 -27.21 -28.51 36.26
N MET A 236 -27.50 -27.21 36.18
CA MET A 236 -28.10 -26.45 37.28
C MET A 236 -29.57 -26.85 37.51
N VAL A 237 -30.37 -26.93 36.44
CA VAL A 237 -31.78 -27.32 36.53
C VAL A 237 -31.92 -28.74 37.08
N SER A 238 -31.08 -29.69 36.66
CA SER A 238 -31.11 -31.05 37.18
C SER A 238 -30.70 -31.16 38.67
N ASN A 239 -29.97 -30.18 39.19
CA ASN A 239 -29.57 -30.14 40.60
C ASN A 239 -30.62 -29.47 41.52
N MET A 240 -31.70 -28.90 40.97
CA MET A 240 -32.75 -28.19 41.73
C MET A 240 -33.83 -29.10 42.33
N GLY A 241 -33.63 -30.42 42.38
CA GLY A 241 -34.55 -31.36 43.04
C GLY A 241 -35.97 -31.30 42.48
N ASP A 242 -36.97 -31.05 43.33
CA ASP A 242 -38.39 -31.03 42.96
C ASP A 242 -38.75 -29.99 41.87
N PHE A 243 -37.97 -28.92 41.75
CA PHE A 243 -38.15 -27.93 40.68
C PHE A 243 -37.89 -28.54 39.30
N ALA A 244 -36.97 -29.52 39.18
CA ALA A 244 -36.66 -30.18 37.91
C ALA A 244 -37.80 -31.06 37.40
N ALA A 245 -38.75 -31.44 38.27
CA ALA A 245 -39.91 -32.27 37.91
C ALA A 245 -41.00 -31.49 37.17
N GLN A 246 -40.92 -30.16 37.15
CA GLN A 246 -41.92 -29.31 36.52
C GLN A 246 -41.73 -29.26 35.00
N SER A 247 -42.71 -29.79 34.26
CA SER A 247 -42.66 -29.97 32.80
C SER A 247 -42.50 -28.66 32.00
N TRP A 248 -43.06 -27.55 32.48
CA TRP A 248 -42.93 -26.22 31.86
C TRP A 248 -41.48 -25.69 31.84
N LEU A 249 -40.63 -26.07 32.81
CA LEU A 249 -39.22 -25.65 32.86
C LEU A 249 -38.40 -26.28 31.73
N TRP A 250 -38.64 -27.56 31.43
CA TRP A 250 -38.00 -28.23 30.29
C TRP A 250 -38.46 -27.66 28.95
N LEU A 251 -39.73 -27.24 28.87
CA LEU A 251 -40.26 -26.56 27.69
C LEU A 251 -39.63 -25.17 27.50
N ALA A 252 -39.52 -24.38 28.57
CA ALA A 252 -38.82 -23.09 28.55
C ALA A 252 -37.33 -23.24 28.18
N TYR A 253 -36.64 -24.24 28.75
CA TYR A 253 -35.27 -24.57 28.39
C TYR A 253 -35.12 -24.94 26.91
N GLY A 254 -36.03 -25.78 26.38
CA GLY A 254 -36.07 -26.12 24.97
C GLY A 254 -36.25 -24.89 24.06
N CYS A 255 -37.14 -23.97 24.43
CA CYS A 255 -37.32 -22.69 23.71
C CYS A 255 -36.06 -21.82 23.75
N ALA A 256 -35.38 -21.73 24.89
CA ALA A 256 -34.14 -20.97 25.03
C ALA A 256 -33.01 -21.55 24.15
N VAL A 257 -32.84 -22.88 24.13
CA VAL A 257 -31.84 -23.54 23.27
C VAL A 257 -32.19 -23.33 21.78
N LEU A 258 -33.46 -23.50 21.39
CA LEU A 258 -33.90 -23.26 20.02
C LEU A 258 -33.66 -21.81 19.56
N GLY A 259 -33.94 -20.83 20.43
CA GLY A 259 -33.66 -19.42 20.15
C GLY A 259 -32.16 -19.16 19.98
N GLY A 260 -31.32 -19.77 20.82
CA GLY A 260 -29.87 -19.70 20.68
C GLY A 260 -29.37 -20.32 19.37
N VAL A 261 -29.88 -21.49 18.98
CA VAL A 261 -29.50 -22.16 17.73
C VAL A 261 -29.90 -21.29 16.54
N ALA A 262 -31.10 -20.71 16.54
CA ALA A 262 -31.54 -19.79 15.50
C ALA A 262 -30.64 -18.54 15.39
N LEU A 263 -30.22 -17.97 16.52
CA LEU A 263 -29.29 -16.83 16.54
C LEU A 263 -27.92 -17.18 15.95
N THR A 264 -27.34 -18.31 16.35
CA THR A 264 -26.03 -18.76 15.83
C THR A 264 -26.09 -19.08 14.34
N ALA A 265 -27.18 -19.69 13.87
CA ALA A 265 -27.43 -19.95 12.46
C ALA A 265 -27.58 -18.64 11.66
N LEU A 266 -28.30 -17.66 12.19
CA LEU A 266 -28.49 -16.34 11.58
C LEU A 266 -27.15 -15.59 11.44
N LEU A 267 -26.32 -15.58 12.48
CA LEU A 267 -24.99 -14.96 12.44
C LEU A 267 -24.05 -15.68 11.45
N SER A 268 -24.09 -17.02 11.41
CA SER A 268 -23.30 -17.83 10.47
C SER A 268 -23.71 -17.61 9.01
N LEU A 269 -25.03 -17.52 8.74
CA LEU A 269 -25.58 -17.16 7.43
C LEU A 269 -25.20 -15.73 7.02
N GLY A 270 -25.22 -14.80 7.98
CA GLY A 270 -24.75 -13.42 7.78
C GLY A 270 -23.28 -13.36 7.39
N ALA A 271 -22.41 -14.05 8.12
CA ALA A 271 -20.98 -14.14 7.80
C ALA A 271 -20.75 -14.75 6.41
N TRP A 272 -21.46 -15.84 6.08
CA TRP A 272 -21.39 -16.47 4.76
C TRP A 272 -21.88 -15.55 3.65
N SER A 273 -22.96 -14.80 3.87
CA SER A 273 -23.50 -13.84 2.91
C SER A 273 -22.55 -12.68 2.62
N ILE A 274 -21.85 -12.17 3.65
CA ILE A 274 -20.86 -11.10 3.49
C ILE A 274 -19.67 -11.60 2.65
N PHE A 275 -19.29 -12.86 2.80
CA PHE A 275 -18.16 -13.46 2.09
C PHE A 275 -18.51 -13.92 0.66
N ALA A 276 -19.70 -14.49 0.44
CA ALA A 276 -20.13 -15.09 -0.83
C ALA A 276 -20.54 -14.08 -1.92
N TRP A 277 -20.39 -12.77 -1.67
CA TRP A 277 -20.51 -11.68 -2.65
C TRP A 277 -21.87 -11.51 -3.36
N ARG A 278 -22.86 -12.36 -3.07
CA ARG A 278 -24.24 -12.28 -3.59
C ARG A 278 -25.21 -12.70 -2.49
N LEU A 279 -26.07 -11.79 -2.06
CA LEU A 279 -27.26 -12.15 -1.28
C LEU A 279 -28.24 -12.86 -2.23
N LYS A 280 -28.02 -14.16 -2.44
CA LYS A 280 -28.95 -14.97 -3.23
C LYS A 280 -30.29 -14.97 -2.49
N ARG A 281 -31.41 -14.81 -3.22
CA ARG A 281 -32.77 -14.89 -2.68
C ARG A 281 -32.99 -15.99 -1.62
N PRO A 282 -32.48 -17.23 -1.78
CA PRO A 282 -32.60 -18.26 -0.74
C PRO A 282 -31.91 -17.91 0.59
N VAL A 283 -30.77 -17.22 0.58
CA VAL A 283 -30.05 -16.80 1.81
C VAL A 283 -30.88 -15.77 2.57
N GLY A 284 -31.44 -14.78 1.86
CA GLY A 284 -32.30 -13.77 2.45
C GLY A 284 -33.56 -14.37 3.08
N ILE A 285 -34.20 -15.33 2.41
CA ILE A 285 -35.37 -16.05 2.93
C ILE A 285 -35.00 -16.86 4.18
N ALA A 286 -33.84 -17.56 4.17
CA ALA A 286 -33.37 -18.32 5.33
C ALA A 286 -33.08 -17.43 6.55
N MET A 287 -32.49 -16.24 6.35
CA MET A 287 -32.26 -15.27 7.44
C MET A 287 -33.58 -14.78 8.03
N LEU A 288 -34.57 -14.46 7.19
CA LEU A 288 -35.89 -14.02 7.62
C LEU A 288 -36.64 -15.12 8.41
N ALA A 289 -36.54 -16.37 7.94
CA ALA A 289 -37.09 -17.53 8.65
C ALA A 289 -36.44 -17.73 10.02
N MET A 290 -35.11 -17.64 10.13
CA MET A 290 -34.40 -17.76 11.41
C MET A 290 -34.74 -16.61 12.38
N LEU A 291 -34.95 -15.40 11.86
CA LEU A 291 -35.40 -14.27 12.67
C LEU A 291 -36.82 -14.50 13.22
N LEU A 292 -37.72 -15.04 12.40
CA LEU A 292 -39.07 -15.43 12.84
C LEU A 292 -39.04 -16.55 13.89
N VAL A 293 -38.21 -17.58 13.69
CA VAL A 293 -38.02 -18.67 14.67
C VAL A 293 -37.48 -18.12 16.00
N GLY A 294 -36.51 -17.22 15.95
CA GLY A 294 -36.00 -16.53 17.15
C GLY A 294 -37.08 -15.72 17.87
N ALA A 295 -37.88 -14.93 17.13
CA ALA A 295 -38.95 -14.13 17.70
C ALA A 295 -40.05 -14.97 18.37
N VAL A 296 -40.40 -16.12 17.77
CA VAL A 296 -41.36 -17.08 18.33
C VAL A 296 -40.79 -17.74 19.58
N ALA A 297 -39.51 -18.13 19.57
CA ALA A 297 -38.84 -18.71 20.74
C ALA A 297 -38.77 -17.75 21.93
N ILE A 298 -38.51 -16.45 21.68
CA ILE A 298 -38.50 -15.41 22.72
C ILE A 298 -39.92 -15.17 23.26
N SER A 299 -40.94 -15.17 22.40
CA SER A 299 -42.34 -15.01 22.82
C SER A 299 -42.82 -16.20 23.66
N GLY A 300 -42.37 -17.42 23.35
CA GLY A 300 -42.67 -18.62 24.14
C GLY A 300 -42.11 -18.56 25.57
N LEU A 301 -41.00 -17.87 25.79
CA LEU A 301 -40.45 -17.61 27.12
C LEU A 301 -41.28 -16.58 27.91
N ALA A 302 -41.88 -15.61 27.23
CA ALA A 302 -42.68 -14.55 27.86
C ALA A 302 -44.10 -14.99 28.27
N VAL A 303 -44.66 -16.01 27.60
CA VAL A 303 -46.00 -16.55 27.91
C VAL A 303 -45.95 -17.59 29.05
N GLY A 304 -44.77 -18.16 29.32
CA GLY A 304 -44.58 -19.17 30.36
C GLY A 304 -44.18 -18.63 31.73
N GLY A 305 -43.87 -17.34 31.88
CA GLY A 305 -43.42 -16.71 33.14
C GLY A 305 -44.54 -16.16 34.02
#